data_AF-A0A7T5R264-F1
#
_entry.id   AF-A0A7T5R264-F1
#
_cell.length_a   1.000
_cell.length_b   1.000
_cell.length_c   1.000
_cell.angle_alpha   90.00
_cell.angle_beta   90.00
_cell.angle_gamma   90.00
#
_symmetry.space_group_name_H-M   'P 1'
#
loop_
_entity.id
_entity.type
_entity.pdbx_description
1 polymer ?
#
loop_
_entity_poly.entity_id
_entity_poly.type
_entity_poly.pdbx_seq_one_letter_code
_entity_poly.pdbx_strand_id
1 'polypeptide(L)'
;MDFKSINWNAAFKKLTSSQSSHDLNVFLENMPHTAGHTVLVAAGIAWAAAAAAGLFTTVQIQGMMEMRASLSEAQALRPIVPTIRDVPVPPVEVSDFAKDLTKIYPDLVFKASGSAIQISAKTTANFGQFREAVSHVQNGGSGWRVSVDRLCVGRECPTDKLAVLLKINRVSVDKPQ
;
A
#
# COMPACT_ATOMS: atom_id res chain seq x y z
N MET A 1 6.38 36.53 24.95
CA MET A 1 5.05 37.09 24.66
C MET A 1 4.07 35.93 24.67
N ASP A 2 3.05 36.02 25.52
CA ASP A 2 2.12 34.94 25.83
C ASP A 2 0.92 34.97 24.87
N PHE A 3 0.86 34.04 23.92
CA PHE A 3 -0.14 34.03 22.83
C PHE A 3 -1.47 33.36 23.23
N LYS A 4 -1.65 32.98 24.50
CA LYS A 4 -2.79 32.16 24.95
C LYS A 4 -4.04 32.92 25.43
N SER A 5 -3.99 34.25 25.56
CA SER A 5 -5.14 35.06 26.04
C SER A 5 -5.95 35.75 24.95
N ILE A 6 -5.66 35.49 23.67
CA ILE A 6 -6.35 36.13 22.55
C ILE A 6 -7.71 35.44 22.34
N ASN A 7 -8.79 36.16 22.65
CA ASN A 7 -10.17 35.71 22.47
C ASN A 7 -10.58 35.87 20.99
N TRP A 8 -10.18 34.90 20.16
CA TRP A 8 -10.31 34.94 18.69
C TRP A 8 -11.73 35.24 18.19
N ASN A 9 -12.76 34.71 18.85
CA ASN A 9 -14.16 34.93 18.45
C ASN A 9 -14.63 36.39 18.65
N ALA A 10 -14.16 37.07 19.70
CA ALA A 10 -14.48 38.47 19.94
C ALA A 10 -13.70 39.39 18.99
N ALA A 11 -12.45 39.04 18.68
CA ALA A 11 -11.62 39.77 17.72
C ALA A 11 -12.20 39.70 16.29
N PHE A 12 -12.59 38.51 15.82
CA PHE A 12 -13.21 38.33 14.50
C PHE A 12 -14.54 39.09 14.37
N LYS A 13 -15.38 39.09 15.42
CA LYS A 13 -16.66 39.80 15.42
C LYS A 13 -16.48 41.33 15.39
N LYS A 14 -15.41 41.84 16.01
CA LYS A 14 -15.06 43.27 15.94
C LYS A 14 -14.54 43.66 14.56
N LEU A 15 -13.70 42.82 13.95
CA LEU A 15 -13.17 43.02 12.60
C LEU A 15 -14.22 42.92 11.48
N THR A 16 -15.33 42.22 11.71
CA THR A 16 -16.42 42.03 10.73
C THR A 16 -17.65 42.90 11.00
N SER A 17 -17.59 43.81 11.98
CA SER A 17 -18.68 44.75 12.30
C SER A 17 -18.79 45.89 11.28
N SER A 18 -19.97 46.45 11.06
CA SER A 18 -20.20 47.56 10.10
C SER A 18 -19.50 48.87 10.48
N GLN A 19 -19.02 49.01 11.72
CA GLN A 19 -18.22 50.16 12.21
C GLN A 19 -16.70 49.98 11.98
N SER A 20 -16.26 48.81 11.53
CA SER A 20 -14.83 48.52 11.28
C SER A 20 -14.18 49.48 10.29
N SER A 21 -14.91 49.97 9.28
CA SER A 21 -14.40 50.94 8.31
C SER A 21 -14.15 52.32 8.92
N HIS A 22 -14.93 52.71 9.93
CA HIS A 22 -14.76 53.99 10.64
C HIS A 22 -13.56 53.93 11.61
N ASP A 23 -13.44 52.84 12.38
CA ASP A 23 -12.30 52.59 13.26
C ASP A 23 -10.98 52.43 12.48
N LEU A 24 -11.02 51.82 11.30
CA LEU A 24 -9.87 51.74 10.39
C LEU A 24 -9.45 53.14 9.92
N ASN A 25 -10.40 54.01 9.58
CA ASN A 25 -10.10 55.36 9.12
C ASN A 25 -9.47 56.20 10.23
N VAL A 26 -10.03 56.16 11.45
CA VAL A 26 -9.48 56.84 12.64
C VAL A 26 -8.08 56.31 12.99
N PHE A 27 -7.84 55.01 12.80
CA PHE A 27 -6.53 54.41 12.99
C PHE A 27 -5.52 54.86 11.94
N LEU A 28 -5.88 54.86 10.66
CA LEU A 28 -5.02 55.32 9.56
C LEU A 28 -4.67 56.81 9.69
N GLU A 29 -5.60 57.64 10.11
CA GLU A 29 -5.40 59.08 10.33
C GLU A 29 -4.46 59.36 11.53
N ASN A 30 -4.51 58.54 12.59
CA ASN A 30 -3.65 58.69 13.77
C ASN A 30 -2.32 57.93 13.70
N MET A 31 -2.16 57.05 12.71
CA MET A 31 -0.96 56.23 12.50
C MET A 31 0.34 57.04 12.35
N PRO A 32 0.42 58.12 11.55
CA PRO A 32 1.67 58.89 11.40
C PRO A 32 2.05 59.68 12.66
N HIS A 33 1.10 59.96 13.56
CA HIS A 33 1.35 60.68 14.81
C HIS A 33 1.78 59.77 15.97
N THR A 34 1.49 58.46 15.90
CA THR A 34 1.69 57.52 17.02
C THR A 34 2.67 56.38 16.72
N ALA A 35 2.87 56.01 15.46
CA ALA A 35 3.81 54.98 15.04
C ALA A 35 5.03 55.62 14.34
N GLY A 36 6.22 55.48 14.91
CA GLY A 36 7.45 55.95 14.27
C GLY A 36 7.66 55.29 12.90
N HIS A 37 8.33 55.97 11.97
CA HIS A 37 8.58 55.49 10.59
C HIS A 37 9.11 54.04 10.52
N THR A 38 9.84 53.59 11.54
CA THR A 38 10.36 52.22 11.66
C THR A 38 9.27 51.16 11.80
N VAL A 39 8.16 51.47 12.49
CA VAL A 39 7.03 50.54 12.69
C VAL A 39 6.24 50.36 11.40
N LEU A 40 6.07 51.43 10.62
CA LEU A 40 5.40 51.39 9.31
C LEU A 40 6.18 50.56 8.29
N VAL A 41 7.50 50.72 8.25
CA VAL A 41 8.36 49.91 7.38
C VAL A 41 8.34 48.44 7.79
N ALA A 42 8.42 48.16 9.10
CA ALA A 42 8.34 46.79 9.61
C ALA A 42 6.99 46.13 9.29
N ALA A 43 5.87 46.86 9.41
CA ALA A 43 4.55 46.37 9.05
C ALA A 43 4.43 46.10 7.54
N GLY A 44 5.00 46.96 6.69
CA GLY A 44 5.04 46.75 5.24
C GLY A 44 5.81 45.48 4.85
N ILE A 45 6.97 45.24 5.48
CA ILE A 45 7.75 44.01 5.27
C ILE A 45 6.97 42.77 5.74
N ALA A 46 6.30 42.86 6.89
CA ALA A 46 5.49 41.76 7.41
C ALA A 46 4.34 41.39 6.45
N TRP A 47 3.64 42.38 5.89
CA TRP A 47 2.59 42.16 4.89
C TRP A 47 3.13 41.60 3.58
N ALA A 48 4.28 42.08 3.11
CA ALA A 48 4.94 41.54 1.92
C ALA A 48 5.35 40.07 2.11
N ALA A 49 5.91 39.72 3.28
CA ALA A 49 6.26 38.35 3.62
C ALA A 49 5.01 37.44 3.71
N ALA A 50 3.92 37.92 4.30
CA ALA A 50 2.65 37.19 4.37
C ALA A 50 2.06 36.95 2.96
N ALA A 51 2.11 37.96 2.07
CA ALA A 51 1.67 37.82 0.69
C ALA A 51 2.52 36.80 -0.09
N ALA A 52 3.85 36.82 0.08
CA ALA A 52 4.75 35.86 -0.55
C ALA A 52 4.50 34.42 -0.06
N ALA A 53 4.28 34.23 1.24
CA ALA A 53 3.91 32.93 1.80
C ALA A 53 2.54 32.46 1.28
N GLY A 54 1.57 33.37 1.18
CA GLY A 54 0.27 33.10 0.57
C GLY A 54 0.39 32.65 -0.88
N LEU A 55 1.15 33.36 -1.71
CA LEU A 55 1.39 32.99 -3.10
C LEU A 55 2.06 31.61 -3.20
N PHE A 56 3.12 31.38 -2.43
CA PHE A 56 3.83 30.09 -2.45
C PHE A 56 2.91 28.92 -2.08
N THR A 57 2.09 29.07 -1.04
CA THR A 57 1.13 28.04 -0.65
C THR A 57 0.06 27.80 -1.73
N THR A 58 -0.43 28.85 -2.39
CA THR A 58 -1.43 28.70 -3.47
C THR A 58 -0.87 27.92 -4.67
N VAL A 59 0.38 28.16 -5.06
CA VAL A 59 1.05 27.44 -6.15
C VAL A 59 1.21 25.96 -5.81
N GLN A 60 1.61 25.64 -4.57
CA GLN A 60 1.72 24.25 -4.12
C GLN A 60 0.36 23.53 -4.09
N ILE A 61 -0.70 24.23 -3.68
CA ILE A 61 -2.07 23.70 -3.68
C ILE A 61 -2.55 23.41 -5.11
N GLN A 62 -2.27 24.29 -6.07
CA GLN A 62 -2.63 24.06 -7.47
C GLN A 62 -2.00 22.77 -8.02
N GLY A 63 -0.70 22.54 -7.77
CA GLY A 63 -0.03 21.30 -8.19
C GLY A 63 -0.63 20.05 -7.54
N MET A 64 -1.00 20.12 -6.25
CA MET A 64 -1.71 19.01 -5.58
C MET A 64 -3.09 18.74 -6.17
N MET A 65 -3.82 19.79 -6.56
CA MET A 65 -5.16 19.66 -7.15
C MET A 65 -5.09 19.06 -8.56
N GLU A 66 -4.09 19.46 -9.36
CA GLU A 66 -3.83 18.86 -10.68
C GLU A 66 -3.47 17.38 -10.55
N MET A 67 -2.62 17.00 -9.59
CA MET A 67 -2.31 15.59 -9.31
C MET A 67 -3.53 14.80 -8.87
N ARG A 68 -4.43 15.39 -8.08
CA ARG A 68 -5.71 14.73 -7.74
C ARG A 68 -6.62 14.59 -8.95
N ALA A 69 -6.68 15.60 -9.81
CA ALA A 69 -7.47 15.56 -11.04
C ALA A 69 -6.95 14.47 -12.00
N SER A 70 -5.64 14.42 -12.22
CA SER A 70 -5.02 13.40 -13.08
C SER A 70 -5.15 11.99 -12.50
N LEU A 71 -5.08 11.82 -11.18
CA LEU A 71 -5.38 10.53 -10.54
C LEU A 71 -6.85 10.14 -10.68
N SER A 72 -7.78 11.09 -10.60
CA SER A 72 -9.21 10.84 -10.81
C SER A 72 -9.50 10.44 -12.26
N GLU A 73 -8.89 11.12 -13.22
CA GLU A 73 -9.00 10.76 -14.65
C GLU A 73 -8.37 9.39 -14.92
N ALA A 74 -7.18 9.13 -14.36
CA ALA A 74 -6.52 7.84 -14.46
C ALA A 74 -7.33 6.73 -13.79
N GLN A 75 -8.03 7.00 -12.69
CA GLN A 75 -8.95 6.05 -12.06
C GLN A 75 -10.18 5.79 -12.92
N ALA A 76 -10.74 6.81 -13.57
CA ALA A 76 -11.88 6.66 -14.49
C ALA A 76 -11.51 5.86 -15.76
N LEU A 77 -10.26 5.94 -16.20
CA LEU A 77 -9.72 5.17 -17.32
C LEU A 77 -9.25 3.76 -16.92
N ARG A 78 -9.30 3.38 -15.62
CA ARG A 78 -8.96 2.00 -15.25
C ARG A 78 -10.02 1.08 -15.83
N PRO A 79 -9.64 0.15 -16.72
CA PRO A 79 -10.58 -0.85 -17.19
C PRO A 79 -11.05 -1.66 -15.98
N ILE A 80 -12.31 -2.02 -16.03
CA ILE A 80 -12.94 -2.92 -15.08
C ILE A 80 -12.26 -4.29 -15.23
N VAL A 81 -11.24 -4.55 -14.41
CA VAL A 81 -10.47 -5.79 -14.43
C VAL A 81 -11.04 -6.78 -13.41
N PRO A 82 -11.19 -8.06 -13.78
CA PRO A 82 -11.58 -9.07 -12.81
C PRO A 82 -10.50 -9.21 -11.73
N THR A 83 -10.90 -9.29 -10.47
CA THR A 83 -9.97 -9.55 -9.39
C THR A 83 -9.69 -11.04 -9.28
N ILE A 84 -8.41 -11.41 -9.36
CA ILE A 84 -7.95 -12.78 -9.17
C ILE A 84 -7.84 -13.04 -7.67
N ARG A 85 -8.57 -14.06 -7.17
CA ARG A 85 -8.45 -14.52 -5.78
C ARG A 85 -7.95 -15.95 -5.73
N ASP A 86 -7.04 -16.22 -4.82
CA ASP A 86 -6.55 -17.56 -4.54
C ASP A 86 -7.51 -18.26 -3.56
N VAL A 87 -8.20 -19.29 -4.03
CA VAL A 87 -9.08 -20.14 -3.22
C VAL A 87 -8.33 -21.45 -2.91
N PRO A 88 -8.24 -21.88 -1.64
CA PRO A 88 -7.54 -23.12 -1.31
C PRO A 88 -8.23 -24.33 -1.95
N VAL A 89 -7.43 -25.23 -2.53
CA VAL A 89 -7.94 -26.48 -3.14
C VAL A 89 -8.45 -27.42 -2.04
N PRO A 90 -9.54 -28.16 -2.27
CA PRO A 90 -10.05 -29.14 -1.31
C PRO A 90 -8.96 -30.17 -0.93
N PRO A 91 -8.83 -30.52 0.36
CA PRO A 91 -7.76 -31.40 0.83
C PRO A 91 -7.88 -32.84 0.31
N VAL A 92 -9.09 -33.28 -0.03
CA VAL A 92 -9.33 -34.62 -0.59
C VAL A 92 -8.63 -34.77 -1.94
N GLU A 93 -8.80 -33.79 -2.83
CA GLU A 93 -8.20 -33.78 -4.17
C GLU A 93 -6.67 -33.81 -4.11
N VAL A 94 -6.08 -33.02 -3.20
CA VAL A 94 -4.63 -32.97 -2.96
C VAL A 94 -4.13 -34.31 -2.40
N SER A 95 -4.89 -34.94 -1.51
CA SER A 95 -4.52 -36.22 -0.92
C SER A 95 -4.58 -37.38 -1.91
N ASP A 96 -5.56 -37.40 -2.80
CA ASP A 96 -5.69 -38.44 -3.83
C ASP A 96 -4.59 -38.29 -4.88
N PHE A 97 -4.29 -37.05 -5.28
CA PHE A 97 -3.16 -36.77 -6.16
C PHE A 97 -1.82 -37.20 -5.54
N ALA A 98 -1.60 -36.95 -4.25
CA ALA A 98 -0.39 -37.40 -3.56
C ALA A 98 -0.27 -38.94 -3.51
N LYS A 99 -1.39 -39.67 -3.37
CA LYS A 99 -1.39 -41.14 -3.43
C LYS A 99 -1.01 -41.65 -4.82
N ASP A 100 -1.47 -40.99 -5.88
CA ASP A 100 -1.11 -41.38 -7.24
C ASP A 100 0.36 -41.10 -7.55
N LEU A 101 0.90 -39.96 -7.10
CA LEU A 101 2.34 -39.68 -7.19
C LEU A 101 3.19 -40.70 -6.43
N THR A 102 2.71 -41.19 -5.28
CA THR A 102 3.42 -42.23 -4.51
C THR A 102 3.53 -43.55 -5.30
N LYS A 103 2.55 -43.85 -6.17
CA LYS A 103 2.62 -45.04 -7.04
C LYS A 103 3.62 -44.86 -8.19
N ILE A 104 3.76 -43.63 -8.71
CA ILE A 104 4.65 -43.30 -9.83
C ILE A 104 6.11 -43.21 -9.36
N TYR A 105 6.34 -42.61 -8.19
CA TYR A 105 7.68 -42.37 -7.63
C TYR A 105 7.83 -43.06 -6.26
N PRO A 106 8.12 -44.38 -6.24
CA PRO A 106 8.21 -45.14 -4.99
C PRO A 106 9.39 -44.72 -4.10
N ASP A 107 10.42 -44.12 -4.69
CA ASP A 107 11.62 -43.68 -3.96
C ASP A 107 11.47 -42.29 -3.31
N LEU A 108 10.30 -41.66 -3.47
CA LEU A 108 9.94 -40.37 -2.90
C LEU A 108 8.82 -40.52 -1.87
N VAL A 109 8.87 -39.71 -0.83
CA VAL A 109 7.84 -39.65 0.21
C VAL A 109 6.96 -38.44 -0.03
N PHE A 110 5.66 -38.67 -0.25
CA PHE A 110 4.66 -37.63 -0.39
C PHE A 110 3.80 -37.56 0.88
N LYS A 111 3.64 -36.36 1.44
CA LYS A 111 2.73 -36.09 2.56
C LYS A 111 1.82 -34.94 2.20
N ALA A 112 0.50 -35.19 2.17
CA ALA A 112 -0.49 -34.15 1.96
C ALA A 112 -0.96 -33.59 3.32
N SER A 113 -0.92 -32.27 3.47
CA SER A 113 -1.34 -31.54 4.67
C SER A 113 -2.28 -30.41 4.25
N GLY A 114 -3.58 -30.68 4.22
CA GLY A 114 -4.58 -29.72 3.76
C GLY A 114 -4.42 -29.42 2.27
N SER A 115 -4.17 -28.16 1.93
CA SER A 115 -3.88 -27.69 0.56
C SER A 115 -2.38 -27.68 0.22
N ALA A 116 -1.53 -28.31 1.04
CA ALA A 116 -0.09 -28.39 0.80
C ALA A 116 0.37 -29.83 0.58
N ILE A 117 1.38 -30.00 -0.28
CA ILE A 117 2.09 -31.26 -0.52
C ILE A 117 3.54 -31.08 -0.11
N GLN A 118 4.01 -31.95 0.78
CA GLN A 118 5.42 -32.10 1.08
C GLN A 118 5.97 -33.29 0.29
N ILE A 119 7.06 -33.07 -0.43
CA ILE A 119 7.83 -34.12 -1.11
C ILE A 119 9.18 -34.21 -0.43
N SER A 120 9.62 -35.40 -0.05
CA SER A 120 10.96 -35.60 0.49
C SER A 120 11.64 -36.88 0.01
N ALA A 121 12.97 -36.89 0.04
CA ALA A 121 13.79 -38.04 -0.29
C ALA A 121 15.01 -38.14 0.63
N LYS A 122 15.36 -39.37 1.02
CA LYS A 122 16.50 -39.65 1.90
C LYS A 122 17.86 -39.49 1.21
N THR A 123 17.90 -39.60 -0.11
CA THR A 123 19.16 -39.66 -0.88
C THR A 123 19.15 -38.61 -2.00
N THR A 124 20.27 -37.94 -2.22
CA THR A 124 20.43 -36.96 -3.32
C THR A 124 20.47 -37.60 -4.71
N ALA A 125 20.70 -38.92 -4.80
CA ALA A 125 20.63 -39.68 -6.04
C ALA A 125 19.26 -39.59 -6.72
N ASN A 126 18.19 -39.40 -5.92
CA ASN A 126 16.82 -39.32 -6.42
C ASN A 126 16.45 -37.90 -6.88
N PHE A 127 17.42 -36.99 -7.01
CA PHE A 127 17.16 -35.59 -7.39
C PHE A 127 16.45 -35.46 -8.74
N GLY A 128 16.77 -36.32 -9.71
CA GLY A 128 16.10 -36.33 -11.01
C GLY A 128 14.60 -36.61 -10.88
N GLN A 129 14.23 -37.67 -10.15
CA GLN A 129 12.83 -38.02 -9.89
C GLN A 129 12.14 -36.95 -9.04
N PHE A 130 12.83 -36.41 -8.04
CA PHE A 130 12.32 -35.34 -7.17
C PHE A 130 11.94 -34.08 -7.97
N ARG A 131 12.81 -33.65 -8.88
CA ARG A 131 12.55 -32.49 -9.74
C ARG A 131 11.34 -32.73 -10.65
N GLU A 132 11.23 -33.95 -11.19
CA GLU A 132 10.09 -34.30 -12.04
C GLU A 132 8.78 -34.37 -11.25
N ALA A 133 8.81 -34.93 -10.04
CA ALA A 133 7.66 -34.94 -9.16
C ALA A 133 7.17 -33.52 -8.80
N VAL A 134 8.09 -32.57 -8.58
CA VAL A 134 7.74 -31.16 -8.39
C VAL A 134 7.08 -30.57 -9.65
N SER A 135 7.61 -30.88 -10.83
CA SER A 135 7.01 -30.48 -12.12
C SER A 135 5.60 -31.04 -12.29
N HIS A 136 5.39 -32.31 -11.94
CA HIS A 136 4.08 -32.96 -11.95
C HIS A 136 3.09 -32.28 -10.99
N VAL A 137 3.53 -31.85 -9.80
CA VAL A 137 2.64 -31.10 -8.87
C VAL A 137 2.27 -29.74 -9.46
N GLN A 138 3.20 -29.02 -10.11
CA GLN A 138 2.90 -27.74 -10.76
C GLN A 138 1.86 -27.88 -11.88
N ASN A 139 1.85 -29.02 -12.57
CA ASN A 139 0.89 -29.33 -13.64
C ASN A 139 -0.27 -30.23 -13.18
N GLY A 140 -0.42 -30.45 -11.87
CA GLY A 140 -1.23 -31.55 -11.34
C GLY A 140 -2.74 -31.41 -11.53
N GLY A 141 -3.26 -30.19 -11.62
CA GLY A 141 -4.70 -29.96 -11.70
C GLY A 141 -5.09 -28.70 -12.46
N SER A 142 -6.31 -28.70 -13.00
CA SER A 142 -6.84 -27.54 -13.72
C SER A 142 -7.01 -26.34 -12.77
N GLY A 143 -6.35 -25.24 -13.13
CA GLY A 143 -6.37 -23.98 -12.38
C GLY A 143 -5.53 -23.99 -11.10
N TRP A 144 -4.67 -24.98 -10.88
CA TRP A 144 -3.78 -25.00 -9.72
C TRP A 144 -2.66 -23.97 -9.88
N ARG A 145 -2.53 -23.11 -8.87
CA ARG A 145 -1.42 -22.21 -8.66
C ARG A 145 -0.60 -22.77 -7.51
N VAL A 146 0.58 -23.28 -7.84
CA VAL A 146 1.49 -23.89 -6.88
C VAL A 146 2.56 -22.88 -6.47
N SER A 147 2.67 -22.66 -5.17
CA SER A 147 3.67 -21.78 -4.57
C SER A 147 4.66 -22.60 -3.75
N VAL A 148 5.95 -22.31 -3.87
CA VAL A 148 7.00 -22.94 -3.06
C VAL A 148 7.07 -22.23 -1.71
N ASP A 149 6.74 -22.95 -0.63
CA ASP A 149 6.81 -22.41 0.74
C ASP A 149 8.19 -22.65 1.35
N ARG A 150 8.75 -23.86 1.13
CA ARG A 150 10.11 -24.22 1.53
C ARG A 150 10.70 -25.17 0.50
N LEU A 151 11.97 -24.99 0.18
CA LEU A 151 12.77 -25.89 -0.64
C LEU A 151 14.15 -25.99 0.00
N CYS A 152 14.66 -27.20 0.18
CA CYS A 152 16.04 -27.42 0.59
C CYS A 152 16.61 -28.61 -0.18
N VAL A 153 17.92 -28.56 -0.43
CA VAL A 153 18.63 -29.61 -1.17
C VAL A 153 19.97 -29.90 -0.50
N GLY A 154 20.26 -31.18 -0.28
CA GLY A 154 21.53 -31.67 0.24
C GLY A 154 21.76 -31.34 1.71
N ARG A 155 22.77 -30.51 1.97
CA ARG A 155 23.24 -30.21 3.34
C ARG A 155 22.37 -29.20 4.07
N GLU A 156 21.53 -28.47 3.35
CA GLU A 156 20.64 -27.46 3.92
C GLU A 156 19.38 -28.08 4.54
N CYS A 157 19.06 -29.32 4.21
CA CYS A 157 17.92 -30.00 4.78
C CYS A 157 18.28 -30.68 6.13
N PRO A 158 17.44 -30.50 7.18
CA PRO A 158 17.75 -31.01 8.52
C PRO A 158 17.50 -32.52 8.70
N THR A 159 16.56 -33.11 7.95
CA THR A 159 16.12 -34.49 8.18
C THR A 159 16.30 -35.36 6.94
N ASP A 160 15.62 -35.02 5.85
CA ASP A 160 15.75 -35.68 4.54
C ASP A 160 16.80 -34.95 3.70
N LYS A 161 17.45 -35.60 2.72
CA LYS A 161 18.45 -34.93 1.88
C LYS A 161 17.84 -34.06 0.78
N LEU A 162 16.57 -34.26 0.46
CA LEU A 162 15.79 -33.41 -0.44
C LEU A 162 14.43 -33.20 0.21
N ALA A 163 13.99 -31.95 0.30
CA ALA A 163 12.63 -31.67 0.75
C ALA A 163 12.08 -30.39 0.11
N VAL A 164 10.79 -30.42 -0.22
CA VAL A 164 10.03 -29.25 -0.68
C VAL A 164 8.63 -29.29 -0.09
N LEU A 165 8.12 -28.12 0.26
CA LEU A 165 6.75 -27.89 0.68
C LEU A 165 6.09 -26.97 -0.33
N LEU A 166 5.06 -27.49 -1.00
CA LEU A 166 4.32 -26.82 -2.06
C LEU A 166 2.91 -26.51 -1.54
N LYS A 167 2.49 -25.25 -1.63
CA LYS A 167 1.11 -24.81 -1.34
C LYS A 167 0.32 -24.72 -2.64
N ILE A 168 -0.87 -25.31 -2.68
CA ILE A 168 -1.70 -25.42 -3.86
C ILE A 168 -2.97 -24.59 -3.65
N ASN A 169 -3.12 -23.56 -4.46
CA ASN A 169 -4.32 -22.74 -4.52
C ASN A 169 -4.97 -22.87 -5.90
N ARG A 170 -6.24 -22.50 -6.01
CA ARG A 170 -6.94 -22.32 -7.28
C ARG A 170 -7.16 -20.84 -7.53
N VAL A 171 -6.96 -20.42 -8.77
CA VAL A 171 -7.29 -19.06 -9.19
C VAL A 171 -8.79 -18.99 -9.48
N SER A 172 -9.53 -18.25 -8.67
CA SER A 172 -10.89 -17.84 -8.97
C SER A 172 -10.88 -16.46 -9.58
N VAL A 173 -11.53 -16.32 -10.74
CA VAL A 173 -11.72 -15.04 -11.42
C VAL A 173 -13.11 -14.54 -11.02
N ASP A 174 -13.16 -13.67 -10.02
CA ASP A 174 -14.42 -13.05 -9.64
C ASP A 174 -14.82 -12.02 -10.70
N LYS A 175 -16.14 -11.94 -10.95
CA LYS A 175 -16.69 -10.93 -11.85
C LYS A 175 -16.26 -9.55 -11.36
N PRO A 176 -15.88 -8.66 -12.28
CA PRO A 176 -15.56 -7.30 -11.88
C PRO A 176 -16.75 -6.65 -11.18
N GLN A 177 -16.46 -5.89 -10.11
CA GLN A 177 -17.40 -4.94 -9.51
C GLN A 177 -17.26 -3.58 -10.17
#